data_AF-A0A821JU02-F1
#
_entry.id   AF-A0A821JU02-F1
#
_cell.length_a   1.000
_cell.length_b   1.000
_cell.length_c   1.000
_cell.angle_alpha   90.00
_cell.angle_beta   90.00
_cell.angle_gamma   90.00
#
_symmetry.space_group_name_H-M   'P 1'
#
loop_
_entity.id
_entity.type
_entity.pdbx_description
1 polymer ?
#
loop_
_entity_poly.entity_id
_entity_poly.type
_entity_poly.pdbx_seq_one_letter_code
_entity_poly.pdbx_strand_id
1 'polypeptide(L)' 'NSIHDVVLIGGSTRIPKLQQILQDFFNGKELNRSINSDEAVAYGAAIEAAILAGDRSKEVKDVMLLDVAPFSLASKI' A
#
# COMPACT_ATOMS: atom_id res chain seq x y z
N ASN A 1 -1.34 -18.94 -7.17
CA ASN A 1 -0.80 -17.57 -7.04
C ASN A 1 -1.73 -16.80 -6.10
N SER A 2 -1.28 -16.39 -4.92
CA SER A 2 -2.12 -15.82 -3.84
C SER A 2 -2.18 -14.29 -3.84
N ILE A 3 -1.50 -13.64 -4.78
CA ILE A 3 -1.51 -12.18 -4.94
C ILE A 3 -2.72 -11.79 -5.78
N HIS A 4 -3.59 -10.95 -5.21
CA HIS A 4 -4.82 -10.48 -5.87
C HIS A 4 -4.54 -9.26 -6.75
N ASP A 5 -3.82 -8.26 -6.21
CA ASP A 5 -3.49 -7.02 -6.91
C ASP A 5 -2.02 -6.63 -6.71
N VAL A 6 -1.48 -5.85 -7.66
CA VAL A 6 -0.14 -5.26 -7.59
C VAL A 6 -0.25 -3.75 -7.76
N VAL A 7 -0.10 -3.00 -6.68
CA VAL A 7 -0.20 -1.54 -6.67
C VAL A 7 1.20 -0.92 -6.71
N LEU A 8 1.43 0.01 -7.64
CA LEU A 8 2.74 0.66 -7.82
C LEU A 8 2.78 2.04 -7.16
N ILE A 9 3.61 2.20 -6.13
CA ILE A 9 3.77 3.45 -5.38
C ILE A 9 5.22 3.93 -5.42
N GLY A 10 5.42 5.25 -5.57
CA GLY A 10 6.74 5.90 -5.64
C GLY A 10 7.24 6.14 -7.06
N GLY A 11 7.95 7.26 -7.26
CA GLY A 11 8.26 7.76 -8.60
C GLY A 11 9.09 6.82 -9.49
N SER A 12 9.99 6.05 -8.90
CA SER A 12 10.81 5.05 -9.61
C SER A 12 9.97 3.93 -10.24
N THR A 13 8.74 3.71 -9.77
CA THR A 13 7.83 2.71 -10.36
C THR A 13 7.34 3.08 -11.76
N ARG A 14 7.55 4.32 -12.21
CA ARG A 14 7.26 4.77 -13.58
C ARG A 14 8.25 4.24 -14.63
N ILE A 15 9.39 3.69 -14.21
CA ILE A 15 10.40 3.18 -15.13
C ILE A 15 9.82 2.00 -15.92
N PRO A 16 9.72 2.07 -17.26
CA PRO A 16 9.07 1.03 -18.06
C PRO A 16 9.69 -0.36 -17.88
N LYS A 17 11.03 -0.42 -17.75
CA LYS A 17 11.72 -1.70 -17.56
C LYS A 17 11.39 -2.37 -16.23
N LEU A 18 11.20 -1.58 -15.17
CA LEU A 18 10.81 -2.09 -13.85
C LEU A 18 9.40 -2.68 -13.92
N GLN A 19 8.47 -2.00 -14.57
CA GLN A 19 7.10 -2.50 -14.77
C GLN A 19 7.07 -3.80 -15.56
N GLN A 20 7.89 -3.93 -16.61
CA GLN A 20 8.02 -5.18 -17.35
C GLN A 20 8.51 -6.32 -16.45
N ILE A 21 9.59 -6.09 -15.68
CA ILE A 21 10.13 -7.09 -14.75
C ILE A 21 9.08 -7.53 -13.72
N LEU A 22 8.28 -6.59 -13.19
CA LEU A 22 7.21 -6.90 -12.25
C LEU A 22 6.07 -7.69 -12.89
N GLN A 23 5.66 -7.34 -14.12
CA GLN A 23 4.66 -8.11 -14.87
C GLN A 23 5.15 -9.54 -15.11
N ASP A 24 6.39 -9.72 -15.57
CA ASP A 24 6.99 -11.04 -15.80
C ASP A 24 7.05 -11.85 -14.49
N PHE A 25 7.46 -11.20 -13.38
CA PHE A 25 7.55 -11.82 -12.05
C PHE A 25 6.18 -12.29 -11.54
N PHE A 26 5.12 -11.50 -11.75
CA PHE A 26 3.76 -11.85 -11.36
C PHE A 26 2.98 -12.60 -12.45
N ASN A 27 3.67 -13.31 -13.36
CA ASN A 27 3.09 -14.16 -14.40
C ASN A 27 2.12 -13.42 -15.34
N GLY A 28 2.48 -12.21 -15.75
CA GLY A 28 1.69 -11.36 -16.65
C GLY A 28 0.50 -10.68 -15.98
N LYS A 29 0.37 -10.71 -14.65
CA LYS A 29 -0.66 -9.97 -13.92
C LYS A 29 -0.57 -8.47 -14.24
N GLU A 30 -1.72 -7.85 -14.48
CA GLU A 30 -1.81 -6.42 -14.72
C GLU A 30 -1.40 -5.62 -13.49
N LEU A 31 -0.59 -4.58 -13.69
CA LEU A 31 -0.17 -3.68 -12.62
C LEU A 31 -1.24 -2.61 -12.43
N ASN A 32 -1.72 -2.44 -11.21
CA ASN A 32 -2.76 -1.48 -10.86
C ASN A 32 -2.21 -0.05 -10.91
N ARG A 33 -2.88 0.80 -11.70
CA ARG A 33 -2.57 2.22 -11.93
C ARG A 33 -3.74 3.15 -11.58
N SER A 34 -4.70 2.65 -10.81
CA SER A 34 -5.92 3.41 -10.44
C SER A 34 -5.66 4.55 -9.45
N ILE A 35 -4.48 4.58 -8.82
CA ILE A 35 -4.08 5.58 -7.82
C ILE A 35 -2.82 6.29 -8.29
N ASN A 36 -2.75 7.60 -8.08
CA ASN A 36 -1.55 8.39 -8.34
C ASN A 36 -0.40 7.92 -7.43
N SER A 37 0.69 7.43 -8.03
CA SER A 37 1.83 6.83 -7.32
C SER A 37 2.61 7.82 -6.47
N ASP A 38 2.53 9.13 -6.76
CA ASP A 38 3.26 10.17 -6.02
C ASP A 38 2.52 10.60 -4.74
N GLU A 39 1.19 10.47 -4.72
CA GLU A 39 0.33 11.00 -3.65
C GLU A 39 -0.28 9.89 -2.77
N ALA A 40 -0.30 8.64 -3.24
CA ALA A 40 -0.97 7.53 -2.57
C ALA A 40 -0.59 7.37 -1.08
N VAL A 41 0.70 7.54 -0.75
CA VAL A 41 1.19 7.42 0.63
C VAL A 41 0.63 8.53 1.51
N ALA A 42 0.71 9.79 1.04
CA ALA A 42 0.20 10.94 1.78
C ALA A 42 -1.33 10.86 1.95
N TYR A 43 -2.03 10.40 0.91
CA TYR A 43 -3.47 10.20 0.95
C TYR A 43 -3.88 9.15 1.99
N GLY A 44 -3.21 7.99 2.01
CA GLY A 44 -3.45 6.95 3.03
C GLY A 44 -3.14 7.44 4.45
N ALA A 45 -2.05 8.18 4.63
CA ALA A 45 -1.70 8.77 5.91
C ALA A 45 -2.73 9.82 6.39
N ALA A 46 -3.30 10.61 5.49
CA ALA A 46 -4.35 11.57 5.83
C ALA A 46 -5.65 10.87 6.28
N ILE A 47 -6.00 9.75 5.65
CA ILE A 47 -7.12 8.91 6.09
C ILE A 47 -6.86 8.36 7.50
N GLU A 48 -5.68 7.81 7.75
CA GLU A 48 -5.30 7.30 9.07
C GLU A 48 -5.33 8.42 10.14
N ALA A 49 -4.85 9.61 9.80
CA ALA A 49 -4.93 10.77 10.69
C ALA A 49 -6.38 11.18 11.00
N ALA A 50 -7.30 11.10 10.03
CA ALA A 50 -8.71 11.37 10.24
C ALA A 50 -9.36 10.34 11.17
N ILE A 51 -9.02 9.05 11.00
CA ILE A 51 -9.46 7.97 11.89
C ILE A 51 -8.98 8.21 13.32
N LEU A 52 -7.70 8.54 13.51
CA LEU A 52 -7.11 8.86 14.82
C LEU A 52 -7.70 10.13 15.46
N ALA A 53 -8.10 11.11 14.64
CA ALA A 53 -8.80 12.32 15.08
C ALA A 53 -10.25 12.06 15.48
N GLY A 54 -10.77 10.84 15.28
CA GLY A 54 -12.11 10.44 15.65
C GLY A 54 -13.19 10.79 14.62
N ASP A 55 -12.82 10.98 13.35
CA ASP A 55 -13.79 11.08 12.26
C ASP A 55 -14.64 9.79 12.17
N ARG A 56 -15.95 9.96 11.99
CA ARG A 56 -16.93 8.87 11.89
C ARG A 56 -17.75 8.94 10.61
N SER A 57 -17.26 9.70 9.62
CA SER A 57 -17.79 9.71 8.26
C SER A 57 -17.92 8.27 7.75
N LYS A 58 -18.95 7.99 6.93
CA LYS A 58 -19.26 6.62 6.47
C LYS A 58 -18.08 6.01 5.70
N GLU A 59 -17.27 6.87 5.13
CA GLU A 59 -16.14 6.57 4.27
C GLU A 59 -14.92 6.05 5.06
N VAL A 60 -14.78 6.40 6.35
CA VAL A 60 -13.61 6.00 7.18
C VAL A 60 -13.97 5.09 8.36
N LYS A 61 -15.26 4.98 8.70
CA LYS A 61 -15.75 4.37 9.94
C LYS A 61 -15.39 2.90 10.13
N ASP A 62 -15.25 2.14 9.04
CA ASP A 62 -15.05 0.68 9.08
C ASP A 62 -13.63 0.27 8.63
N VAL A 63 -12.68 1.21 8.62
CA VAL A 63 -11.27 0.93 8.30
C VAL A 63 -10.54 0.49 9.56
N MET A 64 -9.97 -0.72 9.55
CA MET A 64 -9.08 -1.22 10.59
C MET A 64 -7.73 -1.58 9.97
N LEU A 65 -6.66 -0.94 10.44
CA LEU A 65 -5.29 -1.23 10.02
C LEU A 65 -4.61 -2.15 11.04
N LEU A 66 -4.13 -3.29 10.57
CA LEU A 66 -3.29 -4.20 11.35
C LEU A 66 -1.92 -4.29 10.66
N ASP A 67 -0.90 -3.77 11.32
CA ASP A 67 0.47 -3.76 10.81
C ASP A 67 1.34 -4.82 11.50
N VAL A 68 2.48 -5.15 10.88
CA VAL A 68 3.43 -6.17 11.37
C VAL A 68 4.77 -5.53 11.71
N ALA A 69 5.41 -6.00 12.77
CA ALA A 69 6.79 -5.60 13.07
C ALA A 69 7.74 -6.24 12.03
N PRO A 70 8.64 -5.46 11.39
CA PRO A 70 9.54 -5.97 10.36
C PRO A 70 10.64 -6.89 10.93
N PHE A 71 10.87 -6.84 12.25
CA PHE A 71 11.88 -7.62 12.95
C PHE A 71 11.30 -8.26 14.20
N SER A 72 11.84 -9.44 14.54
CA SER A 72 11.55 -10.11 15.81
C SER A 72 12.05 -9.27 16.98
N LEU A 73 11.19 -9.09 18.00
CA LEU A 73 11.53 -8.41 19.24
C LEU A 73 11.77 -9.44 20.34
N ALA A 74 12.85 -9.28 21.11
CA ALA A 74 13.12 -10.05 22.31
C ALA A 74 13.38 -9.09 23.47
N SER A 75 12.68 -9.27 24.59
CA SER A 75 13.00 -8.59 25.84
C SER A 75 13.87 -9.50 26.70
N LYS A 76 14.96 -8.96 27.22
CA LYS A 76 15.71 -9.62 28.30
C LYS A 76 14.92 -9.41 29.59
N ILE A 77 14.46 -10.51 30.20
CA ILE A 77 13.91 -10.50 31.56
C ILE A 77 15.08 -10.40 32.54
#